data_AF-A0A7S2LZ87-F1
#
_entry.id   AF-A0A7S2LZ87-F1
#
_cell.length_a   1.000
_cell.length_b   1.000
_cell.length_c   1.000
_cell.angle_alpha   90.00
_cell.angle_beta   90.00
_cell.angle_gamma   90.00
#
_symmetry.space_group_name_H-M   'P 1'
#
loop_
_entity.id
_entity.type
_entity.pdbx_description
1 polymer ?
#
loop_
_entity_poly.entity_id
_entity_poly.type
_entity_poly.pdbx_seq_one_letter_code
_entity_poly.pdbx_strand_id
1 'polypeptide(L)'
;EPRRRRNRAGAPARPPARAAMPARKRPAAPSDVVSQAEEDDVEATSGEESVDFFAQQEGSRAPHLATDAPAVEFKVAIPTHGRWRPVKDMTQRQRFRDNPQPFILAHTLAFLDTQCIPTDLVTLFVADQAEAESYRGALRGSAWAEVRIVVSVLGNLKNRNFIFNHYDAGTYVISIDDDVER
;
A
#
# COMPACT_ATOMS: atom_id res chain seq x y z
N GLU A 1 33.12 -59.61 26.46
CA GLU A 1 32.13 -58.78 25.75
C GLU A 1 31.14 -58.14 26.73
N PRO A 2 31.11 -56.81 26.88
CA PRO A 2 30.09 -56.12 27.65
C PRO A 2 28.98 -55.54 26.76
N ARG A 3 27.73 -55.77 27.18
CA ARG A 3 26.49 -55.34 26.52
C ARG A 3 26.37 -53.81 26.48
N ARG A 4 26.26 -53.25 25.28
CA ARG A 4 25.97 -51.83 25.00
C ARG A 4 24.62 -51.41 25.60
N ARG A 5 24.64 -50.39 26.46
CA ARG A 5 23.47 -49.62 26.90
C ARG A 5 22.90 -48.85 25.70
N ARG A 6 21.60 -49.03 25.42
CA ARG A 6 20.81 -48.19 24.51
C ARG A 6 20.35 -46.95 25.30
N ASN A 7 20.85 -45.77 24.91
CA ASN A 7 20.29 -44.49 25.36
C ASN A 7 18.96 -44.25 24.62
N ARG A 8 17.86 -44.27 25.36
CA ARG A 8 16.54 -43.87 24.87
C ARG A 8 16.33 -42.40 25.23
N ALA A 9 16.37 -41.55 24.22
CA ALA A 9 15.94 -40.16 24.31
C ALA A 9 14.45 -40.11 24.67
N GLY A 10 14.08 -39.30 25.66
CA GLY A 10 12.71 -39.15 26.14
C GLY A 10 12.40 -37.68 26.44
N ALA A 11 11.63 -37.09 25.53
CA ALA A 11 10.74 -35.92 25.63
C ALA A 11 11.32 -34.51 25.96
N PRO A 12 11.12 -33.50 25.09
CA PRO A 12 11.31 -32.10 25.46
C PRO A 12 10.19 -31.60 26.38
N ALA A 13 10.57 -30.73 27.32
CA ALA A 13 9.70 -30.11 28.30
C ALA A 13 8.59 -29.25 27.67
N ARG A 14 7.40 -29.35 28.27
CA ARG A 14 6.18 -28.61 27.91
C ARG A 14 6.32 -27.14 28.32
N PRO A 15 6.01 -26.15 27.46
CA PRO A 15 6.10 -24.74 27.84
C PRO A 15 4.96 -24.33 28.80
N PRO A 16 5.18 -23.35 29.69
CA PRO A 16 4.16 -22.87 30.62
C PRO A 16 3.04 -22.12 29.90
N ALA A 17 1.82 -22.27 30.44
CA ALA A 17 0.59 -21.66 29.93
C ALA A 17 0.66 -20.12 29.98
N ARG A 18 0.24 -19.47 28.88
CA ARG A 18 0.05 -18.01 28.81
C ARG A 18 -1.07 -17.58 29.75
N ALA A 19 -0.78 -16.59 30.60
CA ALA A 19 -1.77 -15.87 31.39
C ALA A 19 -2.76 -15.13 30.47
N ALA A 20 -4.05 -15.28 30.74
CA ALA A 20 -5.14 -14.62 30.02
C ALA A 20 -5.17 -13.12 30.35
N MET A 21 -5.19 -12.28 29.32
CA MET A 21 -5.44 -10.83 29.47
C MET A 21 -6.95 -10.55 29.45
N PRO A 22 -7.44 -9.59 30.25
CA PRO A 22 -8.86 -9.24 30.30
C PRO A 22 -9.32 -8.48 29.05
N ALA A 23 -10.52 -8.82 28.58
CA ALA A 23 -11.17 -8.20 27.43
C ALA A 23 -11.50 -6.72 27.69
N ARG A 24 -11.06 -5.84 26.79
CA ARG A 24 -11.45 -4.42 26.78
C ARG A 24 -12.87 -4.28 26.23
N LYS A 25 -13.76 -3.69 27.02
CA LYS A 25 -15.13 -3.29 26.66
C LYS A 25 -15.11 -2.25 25.53
N ARG A 26 -15.96 -2.46 24.51
CA ARG A 26 -16.28 -1.46 23.47
C ARG A 26 -17.17 -0.36 24.09
N PRO A 27 -16.93 0.94 23.84
CA PRO A 27 -17.90 1.96 24.16
C PRO A 27 -19.07 1.94 23.16
N ALA A 28 -20.27 2.13 23.71
CA ALA A 28 -21.56 2.14 23.02
C ALA A 28 -21.79 3.45 22.26
N ALA A 29 -22.54 3.37 21.17
CA ALA A 29 -23.07 4.50 20.43
C ALA A 29 -24.18 5.20 21.25
N PRO A 30 -24.28 6.54 21.21
CA PRO A 30 -25.45 7.23 21.75
C PRO A 30 -26.60 7.18 20.74
N SER A 31 -27.65 6.44 21.11
CA SER A 31 -29.03 6.73 20.72
C SER A 31 -29.66 7.55 21.84
N ASP A 32 -30.38 8.62 21.50
CA ASP A 32 -31.76 8.88 21.97
C ASP A 32 -32.25 10.28 21.54
N VAL A 33 -33.34 10.33 20.75
CA VAL A 33 -34.69 10.87 21.09
C VAL A 33 -34.73 12.41 20.92
N VAL A 34 -35.66 13.06 20.19
CA VAL A 34 -37.11 13.18 20.45
C VAL A 34 -37.89 13.70 19.22
N SER A 35 -39.16 13.28 19.17
CA SER A 35 -40.41 14.01 18.87
C SER A 35 -40.84 14.36 17.43
N GLN A 36 -42.01 13.80 17.12
CA GLN A 36 -43.06 14.20 16.18
C GLN A 36 -43.62 15.60 16.48
N ALA A 37 -44.11 16.28 15.43
CA ALA A 37 -45.33 17.12 15.34
C ALA A 37 -45.32 17.77 13.94
N GLU A 38 -46.16 17.31 13.02
CA GLU A 38 -47.49 17.85 12.70
C GLU A 38 -47.44 19.00 11.69
N GLU A 39 -48.28 18.82 10.68
CA GLU A 39 -48.46 19.62 9.47
C GLU A 39 -49.18 20.93 9.79
N ASP A 40 -48.76 22.03 9.15
CA ASP A 40 -49.61 23.20 8.97
C ASP A 40 -49.31 23.84 7.60
N ASP A 41 -50.38 23.94 6.81
CA ASP A 41 -50.51 24.62 5.53
C ASP A 41 -50.28 26.14 5.67
N VAL A 42 -49.62 26.78 4.69
CA VAL A 42 -50.06 28.11 4.18
C VAL A 42 -49.48 28.44 2.80
N GLU A 43 -50.38 28.99 1.99
CA GLU A 43 -50.31 29.45 0.61
C GLU A 43 -49.20 30.47 0.23
N ALA A 44 -48.75 30.30 -1.02
CA ALA A 44 -48.52 31.30 -2.07
C ALA A 44 -47.70 32.56 -1.77
N THR A 45 -46.53 32.66 -2.41
CA THR A 45 -46.20 33.87 -3.20
C THR A 45 -45.40 33.52 -4.46
N SER A 46 -45.92 34.00 -5.59
CA SER A 46 -45.22 34.16 -6.86
C SER A 46 -44.05 35.11 -6.71
N GLY A 47 -42.84 34.63 -6.99
CA GLY A 47 -41.63 35.44 -7.09
C GLY A 47 -40.72 34.85 -8.14
N GLU A 48 -40.80 35.40 -9.34
CA GLU A 48 -39.78 35.20 -10.38
C GLU A 48 -38.47 35.81 -9.88
N GLU A 49 -37.59 34.99 -9.32
CA GLU A 49 -36.17 35.30 -9.25
C GLU A 49 -35.40 34.15 -9.87
N SER A 50 -34.99 34.37 -11.11
CA SER A 50 -33.93 33.62 -11.78
C SER A 50 -32.64 33.79 -10.98
N VAL A 51 -32.45 32.96 -9.95
CA VAL A 51 -31.16 32.78 -9.31
C VAL A 51 -30.28 32.00 -10.26
N ASP A 52 -29.33 32.74 -10.80
CA ASP A 52 -28.31 32.30 -11.73
C ASP A 52 -27.71 30.94 -11.37
N PHE A 53 -27.86 30.05 -12.33
CA PHE A 53 -27.37 28.69 -12.41
C PHE A 53 -25.85 28.70 -12.69
N PHE A 54 -25.06 29.34 -11.83
CA PHE A 54 -23.59 29.32 -11.84
C PHE A 54 -23.12 29.12 -10.39
N ALA A 55 -22.38 28.10 -9.97
CA ALA A 55 -21.50 27.20 -10.69
C ALA A 55 -21.42 25.86 -9.94
N GLN A 56 -22.13 24.84 -10.43
CA GLN A 56 -21.75 23.45 -10.17
C GLN A 56 -20.75 23.02 -11.24
N GLN A 57 -19.51 23.50 -11.15
CA GLN A 57 -18.44 23.06 -12.07
C GLN A 57 -17.07 22.91 -11.41
N GLU A 58 -17.02 22.78 -10.08
CA GLU A 58 -15.74 22.53 -9.37
C GLU A 58 -15.43 21.04 -9.19
N GLY A 59 -16.40 20.14 -9.43
CA GLY A 59 -16.22 18.70 -9.27
C GLY A 59 -15.49 17.96 -10.40
N SER A 60 -15.16 18.66 -11.50
CA SER A 60 -14.60 18.03 -12.71
C SER A 60 -13.11 18.25 -12.92
N ARG A 61 -12.45 19.03 -12.04
CA ARG A 61 -11.00 19.23 -12.13
C ARG A 61 -10.30 18.22 -11.22
N ALA A 62 -9.36 17.49 -11.80
CA ALA A 62 -8.46 16.67 -10.99
C ALA A 62 -7.83 17.55 -9.91
N PRO A 63 -7.60 17.09 -8.67
CA PRO A 63 -7.19 17.94 -7.55
C PRO A 63 -5.95 18.81 -7.82
N HIS A 64 -5.02 18.31 -8.63
CA HIS A 64 -3.82 19.05 -9.07
C HIS A 64 -4.09 20.17 -10.08
N LEU A 65 -5.30 20.23 -10.65
CA LEU A 65 -5.84 21.31 -11.49
C LEU A 65 -6.82 22.21 -10.72
N ALA A 66 -7.17 21.82 -9.49
CA ALA A 66 -8.16 22.48 -8.65
C ALA A 66 -7.53 23.25 -7.47
N THR A 67 -6.20 23.25 -7.35
CA THR A 67 -5.50 23.91 -6.24
C THR A 67 -4.44 24.86 -6.76
N ASP A 68 -4.38 26.04 -6.14
CA ASP A 68 -3.27 27.01 -6.28
C ASP A 68 -2.07 26.64 -5.38
N ALA A 69 -2.11 25.48 -4.71
CA ALA A 69 -1.01 25.04 -3.88
C ALA A 69 0.24 24.81 -4.76
N PRO A 70 1.42 25.28 -4.30
CA PRO A 70 2.65 25.10 -5.05
C PRO A 70 3.01 23.63 -5.16
N ALA A 71 3.64 23.25 -6.28
CA ALA A 71 4.21 21.92 -6.43
C ALA A 71 5.26 21.67 -5.34
N VAL A 72 5.17 20.50 -4.70
CA VAL A 72 6.14 20.05 -3.69
C VAL A 72 7.01 18.94 -4.26
N GLU A 73 8.29 18.92 -3.87
CA GLU A 73 9.15 17.78 -4.17
C GLU A 73 8.67 16.56 -3.38
N PHE A 74 8.65 15.39 -4.02
CA PHE A 74 8.27 14.14 -3.39
C PHE A 74 9.22 13.00 -3.76
N LYS A 75 9.18 11.93 -2.97
CA LYS A 75 9.81 10.64 -3.25
C LYS A 75 8.74 9.56 -3.37
N VAL A 76 9.02 8.54 -4.19
CA VAL A 76 8.15 7.37 -4.35
C VAL A 76 8.75 6.19 -3.63
N ALA A 77 8.00 5.61 -2.70
CA ALA A 77 8.39 4.44 -1.94
C ALA A 77 7.53 3.24 -2.35
N ILE A 78 8.18 2.16 -2.77
CA ILE A 78 7.50 0.92 -3.19
C ILE A 78 7.94 -0.20 -2.26
N PRO A 79 7.17 -0.50 -1.19
CA PRO A 79 7.37 -1.71 -0.43
C PRO A 79 7.06 -2.92 -1.32
N THR A 80 8.00 -3.85 -1.45
CA THR A 80 7.82 -5.00 -2.32
C THR A 80 8.44 -6.27 -1.76
N HIS A 81 7.82 -7.41 -2.06
CA HIS A 81 8.36 -8.72 -1.69
C HIS A 81 7.99 -9.79 -2.73
N GLY A 82 9.00 -10.44 -3.28
CA GLY A 82 8.90 -11.58 -4.19
C GLY A 82 8.36 -11.23 -5.58
N ARG A 83 8.24 -9.94 -5.94
CA ARG A 83 7.75 -9.50 -7.27
C ARG A 83 8.86 -9.39 -8.33
N TRP A 84 10.08 -9.76 -7.99
CA TRP A 84 11.15 -9.99 -8.95
C TRP A 84 10.93 -11.27 -9.77
N ARG A 85 10.05 -12.18 -9.30
CA ARG A 85 9.73 -13.42 -9.99
C ARG A 85 8.94 -13.16 -11.29
N PRO A 86 8.99 -14.09 -12.26
CA PRO A 86 8.25 -13.94 -13.51
C PRO A 86 6.75 -13.74 -13.30
N VAL A 87 6.16 -12.82 -14.06
CA VAL A 87 4.74 -12.46 -13.96
C VAL A 87 3.82 -13.66 -14.21
N LYS A 88 4.17 -14.53 -15.17
CA LYS A 88 3.45 -15.78 -15.47
C LYS A 88 3.31 -16.72 -14.27
N ASP A 89 4.24 -16.68 -13.32
CA ASP A 89 4.25 -17.55 -12.15
C ASP A 89 3.45 -16.95 -10.98
N MET A 90 3.01 -15.69 -11.12
CA MET A 90 2.40 -14.90 -10.05
C MET A 90 0.97 -14.46 -10.34
N THR A 91 0.50 -14.54 -11.58
CA THR A 91 -0.86 -14.14 -11.98
C THR A 91 -1.51 -15.18 -12.87
N GLN A 92 -2.84 -15.29 -12.79
CA GLN A 92 -3.64 -16.18 -13.64
C GLN A 92 -4.23 -15.47 -14.86
N ARG A 93 -3.87 -14.20 -15.09
CA ARG A 93 -4.41 -13.42 -16.21
C ARG A 93 -3.86 -13.94 -17.53
N GLN A 94 -4.76 -14.20 -18.48
CA GLN A 94 -4.42 -14.78 -19.78
C GLN A 94 -3.35 -13.99 -20.54
N ARG A 95 -3.35 -12.65 -20.45
CA ARG A 95 -2.35 -11.78 -21.11
C ARG A 95 -0.91 -11.98 -20.63
N PHE A 96 -0.73 -12.60 -19.46
CA PHE A 96 0.58 -12.83 -18.84
C PHE A 96 1.00 -14.29 -18.81
N ARG A 97 0.18 -15.21 -19.35
CA ARG A 97 0.37 -16.67 -19.26
C ARG A 97 1.78 -17.12 -19.64
N ASP A 98 2.36 -16.52 -20.68
CA ASP A 98 3.66 -16.91 -21.21
C ASP A 98 4.72 -15.81 -21.05
N ASN A 99 4.44 -14.76 -20.26
CA ASN A 99 5.36 -13.63 -20.10
C ASN A 99 6.40 -13.94 -18.99
N PRO A 100 7.70 -14.07 -19.33
CA PRO A 100 8.75 -14.38 -18.37
C PRO A 100 9.28 -13.15 -17.61
N GLN A 101 8.83 -11.93 -17.95
CA GLN A 101 9.30 -10.70 -17.33
C GLN A 101 8.98 -10.68 -15.83
N PRO A 102 9.83 -10.06 -15.00
CA PRO A 102 9.53 -9.83 -13.59
C PRO A 102 8.17 -9.16 -13.38
N PHE A 103 7.40 -9.64 -12.40
CA PHE A 103 6.06 -9.14 -12.10
C PHE A 103 6.04 -7.61 -11.93
N ILE A 104 6.98 -7.08 -11.16
CA ILE A 104 7.06 -5.63 -10.88
C ILE A 104 7.33 -4.80 -12.14
N LEU A 105 8.09 -5.33 -13.11
CA LEU A 105 8.35 -4.66 -14.39
C LEU A 105 7.11 -4.63 -15.28
N ALA A 106 6.31 -5.70 -15.26
CA ALA A 106 5.09 -5.78 -16.04
C ALA A 106 3.91 -4.98 -15.43
N HIS A 107 4.01 -4.57 -14.16
CA HIS A 107 2.95 -3.88 -13.41
C HIS A 107 3.44 -2.50 -12.98
N THR A 108 3.78 -2.31 -11.69
CA THR A 108 4.06 -1.00 -11.11
C THR A 108 5.13 -0.20 -11.85
N LEU A 109 6.26 -0.80 -12.24
CA LEU A 109 7.32 -0.03 -12.92
C LEU A 109 6.92 0.38 -14.35
N ALA A 110 6.18 -0.46 -15.08
CA ALA A 110 5.61 -0.06 -16.38
C ALA A 110 4.57 1.06 -16.22
N PHE A 111 3.75 1.01 -15.17
CA PHE A 111 2.83 2.08 -14.83
C PHE A 111 3.60 3.40 -14.59
N LEU A 112 4.66 3.37 -13.79
CA LEU A 112 5.45 4.57 -13.47
C LEU A 112 6.15 5.15 -14.70
N ASP A 113 6.67 4.26 -15.56
CA ASP A 113 7.27 4.64 -16.85
C ASP A 113 6.24 5.35 -17.75
N THR A 114 5.02 4.81 -17.82
CA THR A 114 3.91 5.43 -18.57
C THR A 114 3.50 6.79 -17.99
N GLN A 115 3.68 7.01 -16.69
CA GLN A 115 3.45 8.30 -16.04
C GLN A 115 4.67 9.23 -16.11
N CYS A 116 5.73 8.85 -16.82
CA CYS A 116 6.98 9.60 -16.95
C CYS A 116 7.63 9.93 -15.60
N ILE A 117 7.50 9.03 -14.61
CA ILE A 117 8.11 9.23 -13.29
C ILE A 117 9.62 8.94 -13.38
N PRO A 118 10.48 9.91 -13.03
CA PRO A 118 11.93 9.71 -13.01
C PRO A 118 12.36 8.59 -12.06
N THR A 119 13.32 7.77 -12.49
CA THR A 119 13.78 6.60 -11.74
C THR A 119 14.51 6.96 -10.45
N ASP A 120 15.15 8.12 -10.38
CA ASP A 120 15.86 8.66 -9.22
C ASP A 120 14.92 9.08 -8.07
N LEU A 121 13.64 9.31 -8.36
CA LEU A 121 12.61 9.56 -7.35
C LEU A 121 12.08 8.27 -6.71
N VAL A 122 12.35 7.11 -7.29
CA VAL A 122 11.76 5.83 -6.88
C VAL A 122 12.75 5.02 -6.05
N THR A 123 12.26 4.51 -4.92
CA THR A 123 13.00 3.57 -4.07
C THR A 123 12.18 2.31 -3.84
N LEU A 124 12.77 1.15 -4.16
CA LEU A 124 12.23 -0.16 -3.82
C LEU A 124 12.69 -0.57 -2.42
N PHE A 125 11.74 -0.87 -1.54
CA PHE A 125 12.01 -1.33 -0.18
C PHE A 125 11.75 -2.84 -0.09
N VAL A 126 12.83 -3.61 -0.03
CA VAL A 126 12.82 -5.08 -0.05
C VAL A 126 13.02 -5.64 1.36
N ALA A 127 12.63 -6.89 1.61
CA ALA A 127 12.62 -7.48 2.95
C ALA A 127 14.01 -7.80 3.49
N ASP A 128 14.94 -8.25 2.64
CA ASP A 128 16.28 -8.65 3.01
C ASP A 128 17.29 -8.51 1.85
N GLN A 129 18.55 -8.83 2.14
CA GLN A 129 19.66 -8.71 1.18
C GLN A 129 19.55 -9.70 0.01
N ALA A 130 19.07 -10.92 0.25
CA ALA A 130 18.91 -11.92 -0.82
C ALA A 130 17.82 -11.47 -1.81
N GLU A 131 16.78 -10.83 -1.29
CA GLU A 131 15.76 -10.21 -2.11
C GLU A 131 16.30 -9.02 -2.91
N ALA A 132 17.11 -8.15 -2.31
CA ALA A 132 17.76 -7.04 -3.03
C ALA A 132 18.57 -7.53 -4.24
N GLU A 133 19.35 -8.59 -4.07
CA GLU A 133 20.12 -9.22 -5.15
C GLU A 133 19.22 -9.81 -6.23
N SER A 134 18.11 -10.44 -5.84
CA SER A 134 17.12 -10.98 -6.76
C SER A 134 16.48 -9.87 -7.62
N TYR A 135 16.12 -8.73 -7.02
CA TYR A 135 15.64 -7.56 -7.77
C TYR A 135 16.73 -6.99 -8.68
N ARG A 136 17.99 -6.86 -8.23
CA ARG A 136 19.09 -6.39 -9.10
C ARG A 136 19.30 -7.31 -10.31
N GLY A 137 19.18 -8.61 -10.13
CA GLY A 137 19.22 -9.58 -11.22
C GLY A 137 18.04 -9.41 -12.17
N ALA A 138 16.82 -9.33 -11.62
CA ALA A 138 15.58 -9.22 -12.39
C ALA A 138 15.46 -7.91 -13.19
N LEU A 139 15.96 -6.80 -12.65
CA LEU A 139 15.89 -5.48 -13.30
C LEU A 139 17.02 -5.22 -14.30
N ARG A 140 18.01 -6.12 -14.37
CA ARG A 140 19.17 -5.97 -15.27
C ARG A 140 18.72 -5.83 -16.72
N GLY A 141 19.25 -4.82 -17.41
CA GLY A 141 18.94 -4.55 -18.82
C GLY A 141 17.60 -3.86 -19.06
N SER A 142 16.88 -3.47 -18.00
CA SER A 142 15.71 -2.61 -18.10
C SER A 142 16.08 -1.14 -17.81
N ALA A 143 15.17 -0.21 -18.12
CA ALA A 143 15.30 1.21 -17.73
C ALA A 143 15.41 1.41 -16.20
N TRP A 144 14.99 0.41 -15.42
CA TRP A 144 14.95 0.42 -13.96
C TRP A 144 16.17 -0.29 -13.33
N ALA A 145 17.19 -0.68 -14.10
CA ALA A 145 18.36 -1.41 -13.60
C ALA A 145 19.07 -0.69 -12.44
N GLU A 146 19.13 0.65 -12.50
CA GLU A 146 19.81 1.51 -11.54
C GLU A 146 18.88 2.11 -10.48
N VAL A 147 17.62 1.67 -10.41
CA VAL A 147 16.68 2.15 -9.37
C VAL A 147 17.27 1.96 -7.97
N ARG A 148 16.94 2.87 -7.04
CA ARG A 148 17.38 2.71 -5.65
C ARG A 148 16.68 1.51 -5.03
N ILE A 149 17.44 0.63 -4.38
CA ILE A 149 16.93 -0.50 -3.61
C ILE A 149 17.47 -0.40 -2.19
N VAL A 150 16.58 -0.40 -1.21
CA VAL A 150 16.89 -0.34 0.21
C VAL A 150 16.38 -1.60 0.89
N VAL A 151 17.26 -2.25 1.65
CA VAL A 151 16.87 -3.38 2.51
C VAL A 151 16.13 -2.81 3.72
N SER A 152 14.91 -3.30 3.93
CA SER A 152 13.98 -2.90 4.98
C SER A 152 13.72 -4.08 5.92
N VAL A 153 12.46 -4.47 6.08
CA VAL A 153 12.01 -5.54 6.97
C VAL A 153 10.87 -6.31 6.32
N LEU A 154 10.84 -7.62 6.54
CA LEU A 154 9.76 -8.47 6.03
C LEU A 154 8.39 -8.10 6.64
N GLY A 155 7.39 -7.98 5.76
CA GLY A 155 5.98 -7.77 6.08
C GLY A 155 5.53 -6.32 5.88
N ASN A 156 4.37 -6.14 5.24
CA ASN A 156 3.90 -4.84 4.76
C ASN A 156 3.82 -3.76 5.85
N LEU A 157 3.22 -4.06 7.01
CA LEU A 157 3.10 -3.10 8.12
C LEU A 157 4.47 -2.65 8.64
N LYS A 158 5.38 -3.62 8.84
CA LYS A 158 6.72 -3.32 9.35
C LYS A 158 7.53 -2.54 8.32
N ASN A 159 7.41 -2.90 7.04
CA ASN A 159 8.07 -2.22 5.94
C ASN A 159 7.58 -0.76 5.83
N ARG A 160 6.27 -0.52 5.87
CA ARG A 160 5.72 0.84 5.89
C ARG A 160 6.18 1.66 7.10
N ASN A 161 6.25 1.05 8.29
CA ASN A 161 6.82 1.70 9.47
C ASN A 161 8.32 1.99 9.31
N PHE A 162 9.07 1.12 8.64
CA PHE A 162 10.48 1.37 8.31
C PHE A 162 10.60 2.56 7.36
N ILE A 163 9.82 2.58 6.27
CA ILE A 163 9.80 3.68 5.30
C ILE A 163 9.49 5.01 5.98
N PHE A 164 8.52 5.03 6.90
CA PHE A 164 8.17 6.23 7.65
C PHE A 164 9.36 6.80 8.45
N ASN A 165 10.21 5.94 9.02
CA ASN A 165 11.39 6.35 9.78
C ASN A 165 12.65 6.53 8.90
N HIS A 166 12.62 6.08 7.65
CA HIS A 166 13.76 6.11 6.74
C HIS A 166 13.97 7.49 6.12
N TYR A 167 12.88 8.20 5.82
CA TYR A 167 12.93 9.54 5.26
C TYR A 167 12.94 10.60 6.36
N ASP A 168 13.65 11.70 6.11
CA ASP A 168 13.71 12.84 7.02
C ASP A 168 12.34 13.50 7.17
N ALA A 169 12.08 14.07 8.36
CA ALA A 169 10.87 14.82 8.62
C ALA A 169 10.69 15.97 7.61
N GLY A 170 9.47 16.11 7.08
CA GLY A 170 9.15 17.09 6.04
C GLY A 170 9.30 16.57 4.60
N THR A 171 9.84 15.35 4.42
CA THR A 171 9.84 14.70 3.11
C THR A 171 8.42 14.25 2.72
N TYR A 172 7.93 14.70 1.57
CA TYR A 172 6.69 14.16 1.01
C TYR A 172 6.96 12.81 0.36
N VAL A 173 6.29 11.76 0.84
CA VAL A 173 6.47 10.40 0.36
C VAL A 173 5.14 9.87 -0.18
N ILE A 174 5.18 9.40 -1.42
CA ILE A 174 4.08 8.66 -2.04
C ILE A 174 4.40 7.18 -1.92
N SER A 175 3.65 6.46 -1.08
CA SER A 175 3.76 5.01 -0.98
C SER A 175 2.86 4.35 -2.04
N ILE A 176 3.44 3.54 -2.93
CA ILE A 176 2.72 2.86 -4.02
C ILE A 176 2.88 1.35 -3.84
N ASP A 177 1.80 0.58 -4.02
CA ASP A 177 1.85 -0.88 -3.95
C ASP A 177 2.57 -1.49 -5.17
N ASP A 178 3.03 -2.73 -5.02
CA ASP A 178 3.90 -3.41 -6.01
C ASP A 178 3.15 -4.16 -7.13
N ASP A 179 1.83 -4.00 -7.18
CA ASP A 179 0.92 -4.56 -8.17
C ASP A 179 -0.06 -3.54 -8.76
N VAL A 180 0.35 -2.26 -8.78
CA VAL A 180 -0.43 -1.19 -9.40
C VAL A 180 -0.38 -1.31 -10.92
N GLU A 181 -1.55 -1.22 -11.53
CA GLU A 181 -1.76 -1.29 -12.97
C GLU A 181 -2.69 -0.14 -13.42
N ARG A 182 -2.64 0.19 -14.72
CA ARG A 182 -3.62 1.02 -15.43
C ARG A 182 -4.16 0.24 -16.61
#